data_AF-A0A8T5U2W2-F1
#
_entry.id   AF-A0A8T5U2W2-F1
#
_cell.length_a   1.000
_cell.length_b   1.000
_cell.length_c   1.000
_cell.angle_alpha   90.00
_cell.angle_beta   90.00
_cell.angle_gamma   90.00
#
_symmetry.space_group_name_H-M   'P 1'
#
loop_
_entity.id
_entity.type
_entity.pdbx_description
1 polymer ?
#
loop_
_entity_poly.entity_id
_entity_poly.type
_entity_poly.pdbx_seq_one_letter_code
_entity_poly.pdbx_strand_id
1 'polypeptide(L)'
;MPESIKSLKFVYDYAKSLFEKRKDNHFEESMNTPLFKREKTAQYLFVHSVSTLYMAMKKTTNPNAESKDITINLDPESTAPLHEQLLDLFKKGIDAYEEERIKYTEEDLKVTFSSPFGREMTYE
;
A
#
# COMPACT_ATOMS: atom_id res chain seq x y z
N MET A 1 0.11 -18.82 7.40
CA MET A 1 -0.01 -17.44 6.87
C MET A 1 -0.55 -17.53 5.46
N PRO A 2 -1.68 -16.86 5.15
CA PRO A 2 -2.26 -16.77 3.81
C PRO A 2 -1.25 -16.39 2.72
N GLU A 3 -1.43 -16.93 1.51
CA GLU A 3 -0.48 -16.74 0.41
C GLU A 3 -0.43 -15.28 -0.09
N SER A 4 -1.55 -14.58 -0.03
CA SER A 4 -1.62 -13.15 -0.31
C SER A 4 -0.77 -12.31 0.64
N ILE A 5 -0.77 -12.62 1.94
CA ILE A 5 0.09 -11.96 2.93
C ILE A 5 1.58 -12.26 2.65
N LYS A 6 1.92 -13.51 2.29
CA LYS A 6 3.31 -13.85 1.91
C LYS A 6 3.75 -13.08 0.67
N SER A 7 2.89 -13.01 -0.35
CA SER A 7 3.15 -12.29 -1.58
C SER A 7 3.38 -10.80 -1.31
N LEU A 8 2.56 -10.19 -0.45
CA LEU A 8 2.71 -8.79 -0.08
C LEU A 8 3.99 -8.52 0.71
N LYS A 9 4.36 -9.41 1.65
CA LYS A 9 5.65 -9.35 2.37
C LYS A 9 6.85 -9.51 1.43
N PHE A 10 6.76 -10.38 0.42
CA PHE A 10 7.79 -10.48 -0.63
C PHE A 10 7.96 -9.17 -1.39
N VAL A 11 6.86 -8.50 -1.77
CA VAL A 11 6.92 -7.19 -2.45
C VAL A 11 7.57 -6.13 -1.55
N TYR A 12 7.28 -6.16 -0.24
CA TYR A 12 7.94 -5.31 0.75
C TYR A 12 9.45 -5.53 0.81
N ASP A 13 9.89 -6.78 0.95
CA ASP A 13 11.30 -7.12 1.01
C ASP A 13 12.03 -6.73 -0.29
N TYR A 14 11.37 -6.91 -1.43
CA TYR A 14 11.89 -6.46 -2.72
C TYR A 14 12.03 -4.93 -2.77
N ALA A 15 11.00 -4.18 -2.37
CA ALA A 15 11.05 -2.72 -2.31
C ALA A 15 12.17 -2.22 -1.36
N LYS A 16 12.30 -2.84 -0.18
CA LYS A 16 13.37 -2.56 0.78
C LYS A 16 14.75 -2.79 0.16
N SER A 17 14.95 -3.92 -0.52
CA SER A 17 16.19 -4.24 -1.22
C SER A 17 16.53 -3.19 -2.30
N LEU A 18 15.54 -2.73 -3.05
CA LEU A 18 15.72 -1.67 -4.05
C LEU A 18 16.11 -0.32 -3.41
N PHE A 19 15.48 0.03 -2.29
CA PHE A 19 15.75 1.29 -1.59
C PHE A 19 17.14 1.27 -0.97
N GLU A 20 17.56 0.16 -0.37
CA GLU A 20 18.90 -0.03 0.19
C GLU A 20 20.00 0.10 -0.86
N LYS A 21 19.77 -0.42 -2.07
CA LYS A 21 20.72 -0.32 -3.20
C LYS A 21 20.85 1.11 -3.74
N ARG A 22 19.88 1.98 -3.50
CA ARG A 22 19.85 3.37 -3.98
C ARG A 22 20.15 4.42 -2.90
N LYS A 23 20.73 4.00 -1.76
CA LYS A 23 21.11 4.91 -0.65
C LYS A 23 22.19 5.94 -1.05
N ASP A 24 22.78 5.80 -2.22
CA ASP A 24 23.74 6.71 -2.85
C ASP A 24 23.05 7.99 -3.37
N ASN A 25 22.59 8.83 -2.45
CA ASN A 25 22.19 10.26 -2.57
C ASN A 25 21.17 10.69 -3.65
N HIS A 26 20.82 9.86 -4.63
CA HIS A 26 19.86 10.20 -5.68
C HIS A 26 18.49 9.57 -5.49
N PHE A 27 18.27 8.85 -4.37
CA PHE A 27 16.97 8.25 -4.07
C PHE A 27 15.86 9.30 -4.03
N GLU A 28 16.03 10.34 -3.22
CA GLU A 28 15.03 11.40 -3.06
C GLU A 28 14.78 12.14 -4.37
N GLU A 29 15.84 12.47 -5.10
CA GLU A 29 15.75 13.10 -6.42
C GLU A 29 14.97 12.20 -7.41
N SER A 30 15.31 10.91 -7.48
CA SER A 30 14.65 9.95 -8.37
C SER A 30 13.18 9.74 -8.01
N MET A 31 12.86 9.76 -6.71
CA MET A 31 11.49 9.58 -6.22
C MET A 31 10.62 10.81 -6.48
N ASN A 32 11.21 12.00 -6.49
CA ASN A 32 10.51 13.28 -6.69
C ASN A 32 10.55 13.80 -8.13
N THR A 33 11.38 13.22 -9.01
CA THR A 33 11.47 13.63 -10.40
C THR A 33 10.55 12.76 -11.27
N PRO A 34 9.57 13.32 -11.99
CA PRO A 34 8.73 12.54 -12.89
C PRO A 34 9.52 12.07 -14.13
N LEU A 35 9.22 10.87 -14.62
CA LEU A 35 9.88 10.32 -15.83
C LEU A 35 9.51 11.11 -17.09
N PHE A 36 8.26 11.54 -17.20
CA PHE A 36 7.78 12.37 -18.32
C PHE A 36 7.05 13.62 -17.83
N LYS A 37 7.00 14.64 -18.70
CA LYS A 37 6.33 15.91 -18.40
C LYS A 37 4.83 15.67 -18.16
N ARG A 38 4.30 16.21 -17.05
CA ARG A 38 2.91 16.07 -16.55
C ARG A 38 2.58 14.73 -15.89
N GLU A 39 3.53 13.84 -15.72
CA GLU A 39 3.31 12.62 -14.96
C GLU A 39 3.44 12.84 -13.46
N LYS A 40 2.89 11.88 -12.71
CA LYS A 40 3.09 11.76 -11.27
C LYS A 40 4.49 11.22 -10.99
N THR A 41 5.04 11.60 -9.84
CA THR A 41 6.35 11.12 -9.40
C THR A 41 6.25 9.68 -8.88
N ALA A 42 7.39 8.97 -8.83
CA ALA A 42 7.42 7.64 -8.25
C ALA A 42 7.01 7.65 -6.77
N GLN A 43 7.37 8.70 -6.02
CA GLN A 43 6.90 8.93 -4.65
C GLN A 43 5.38 9.02 -4.58
N TYR A 44 4.77 9.84 -5.44
CA TYR A 44 3.31 9.99 -5.45
C TYR A 44 2.62 8.66 -5.72
N LEU A 45 3.08 7.91 -6.73
CA LEU A 45 2.49 6.62 -7.07
C LEU A 45 2.63 5.61 -5.93
N PHE A 46 3.81 5.54 -5.30
CA PHE A 46 4.05 4.66 -4.16
C PHE A 46 3.12 4.98 -2.99
N VAL A 47 3.09 6.24 -2.55
CA VAL A 47 2.22 6.67 -1.45
C VAL A 47 0.76 6.41 -1.82
N HIS A 48 0.33 6.80 -3.01
CA HIS A 48 -1.06 6.59 -3.47
C HIS A 48 -1.48 5.11 -3.43
N SER A 49 -0.64 4.19 -3.92
CA SER A 49 -0.93 2.76 -3.91
C SER A 49 -1.06 2.20 -2.50
N VAL A 50 -0.10 2.54 -1.61
CA VAL A 50 -0.10 2.07 -0.22
C VAL A 50 -1.27 2.66 0.57
N SER A 51 -1.56 3.96 0.40
CA SER A 51 -2.69 4.63 1.04
C SER A 51 -4.03 4.07 0.57
N THR A 52 -4.14 3.70 -0.71
CA THR A 52 -5.36 3.08 -1.26
C THR A 52 -5.59 1.70 -0.63
N LEU A 53 -4.55 0.88 -0.51
CA LEU A 53 -4.63 -0.41 0.18
C LEU A 53 -5.10 -0.22 1.64
N TYR A 54 -4.43 0.65 2.39
CA TYR A 54 -4.77 0.92 3.78
C TYR A 54 -6.22 1.40 3.94
N MET A 55 -6.63 2.37 3.11
CA MET A 55 -8.00 2.90 3.11
C MET A 55 -9.02 1.82 2.81
N ALA A 56 -8.77 0.96 1.82
CA ALA A 56 -9.65 -0.15 1.48
C ALA A 56 -9.85 -1.10 2.67
N MET A 57 -8.77 -1.48 3.36
CA MET A 57 -8.85 -2.37 4.53
C MET A 57 -9.61 -1.73 5.69
N LYS A 58 -9.34 -0.45 5.99
CA LYS A 58 -10.07 0.25 7.06
C LYS A 58 -11.53 0.48 6.72
N LYS A 59 -11.89 0.68 5.45
CA LYS A 59 -13.30 0.72 5.00
C LYS A 59 -14.01 -0.62 5.13
N THR A 60 -13.32 -1.75 4.95
CA THR A 60 -13.91 -3.07 5.22
C THR A 60 -14.24 -3.23 6.70
N THR A 61 -13.35 -2.79 7.60
CA THR A 61 -13.60 -2.83 9.05
C THR A 61 -14.66 -1.81 9.50
N ASN A 62 -14.65 -0.58 8.96
CA ASN A 62 -15.62 0.46 9.26
C ASN A 62 -16.06 1.19 7.97
N PRO A 63 -17.16 0.76 7.35
CA PRO A 63 -17.65 1.34 6.09
C PRO A 63 -17.94 2.86 6.17
N ASN A 64 -18.29 3.34 7.35
CA ASN A 64 -18.68 4.73 7.59
C ASN A 64 -17.50 5.64 7.98
N ALA A 65 -16.29 5.10 8.15
CA ALA A 65 -15.12 5.91 8.48
C ALA A 65 -14.89 7.01 7.44
N GLU A 66 -14.70 8.26 7.86
CA GLU A 66 -14.42 9.35 6.91
C GLU A 66 -13.02 9.20 6.33
N SER A 67 -12.83 9.54 5.05
CA SER A 67 -11.55 9.34 4.36
C SER A 67 -10.37 9.99 5.09
N LYS A 68 -10.58 11.16 5.70
CA LYS A 68 -9.55 11.89 6.45
C LYS A 68 -8.99 11.09 7.63
N ASP A 69 -9.81 10.23 8.25
CA ASP A 69 -9.47 9.46 9.45
C ASP A 69 -8.77 8.13 9.10
N ILE A 70 -8.81 7.73 7.82
CA ILE A 70 -8.24 6.46 7.32
C ILE A 70 -7.27 6.67 6.15
N THR A 71 -6.82 7.90 5.93
CA THR A 71 -5.76 8.20 4.96
C THR A 71 -4.42 8.19 5.69
N ILE A 72 -3.47 7.43 5.17
CA ILE A 72 -2.06 7.51 5.57
C ILE A 72 -1.30 8.32 4.53
N ASN A 73 -0.38 9.17 4.97
CA ASN A 73 0.50 9.99 4.14
C ASN A 73 1.89 10.05 4.77
N LEU A 74 2.87 10.52 4.01
CA LEU A 74 4.16 10.90 4.57
C LEU A 74 3.97 12.00 5.62
N ASP A 75 4.73 11.93 6.70
CA ASP A 75 4.74 12.95 7.73
C ASP A 75 5.57 14.15 7.22
N PRO A 76 4.95 15.32 7.01
CA PRO A 76 5.67 16.49 6.51
C PRO A 76 6.71 17.04 7.49
N GLU A 77 6.62 16.68 8.78
CA GLU A 77 7.54 17.12 9.84
C GLU A 77 8.62 16.07 10.15
N SER A 78 8.59 14.91 9.49
CA SER A 78 9.54 13.84 9.75
C SER A 78 10.97 14.22 9.35
N THR A 79 11.90 13.96 10.26
CA THR A 79 13.35 14.09 10.04
C THR A 79 14.00 12.81 9.52
N ALA A 80 13.25 11.71 9.44
CA ALA A 80 13.75 10.44 8.92
C ALA A 80 14.00 10.53 7.39
N PRO A 81 14.99 9.81 6.85
CA PRO A 81 15.19 9.72 5.40
C PRO A 81 13.93 9.25 4.66
N LEU A 82 13.66 9.79 3.46
CA LEU A 82 12.44 9.47 2.71
C LEU A 82 12.22 7.95 2.53
N HIS A 83 13.28 7.18 2.27
CA HIS A 83 13.16 5.74 2.06
C HIS A 83 12.65 4.99 3.32
N GLU A 84 13.03 5.46 4.51
CA GLU A 84 12.55 4.89 5.77
C GLU A 84 11.06 5.22 5.97
N GLN A 85 10.66 6.47 5.68
CA GLN A 85 9.27 6.88 5.76
C GLN A 85 8.37 6.09 4.81
N LEU A 86 8.83 5.84 3.58
CA LEU A 86 8.09 5.04 2.59
C LEU A 86 7.96 3.58 3.02
N LEU A 87 9.01 2.99 3.60
CA LEU A 87 8.95 1.62 4.14
C LEU A 87 8.03 1.53 5.35
N ASP A 88 8.01 2.54 6.23
CA ASP A 88 7.08 2.58 7.36
C ASP A 88 5.62 2.67 6.88
N LEU A 89 5.35 3.53 5.87
CA LEU A 89 4.03 3.58 5.24
C LEU A 89 3.63 2.24 4.63
N PHE A 90 4.52 1.59 3.89
CA PHE A 90 4.21 0.30 3.28
C PHE A 90 3.93 -0.76 4.36
N LYS A 91 4.71 -0.78 5.44
CA LYS A 91 4.45 -1.66 6.57
C LYS A 91 3.07 -1.44 7.18
N LYS A 92 2.65 -0.18 7.41
CA LYS A 92 1.29 0.14 7.88
C LYS A 92 0.20 -0.42 6.96
N GLY A 93 0.41 -0.35 5.64
CA GLY A 93 -0.50 -0.96 4.65
C GLY A 93 -0.57 -2.48 4.76
N ILE A 94 0.57 -3.14 4.96
CA ILE A 94 0.66 -4.60 5.16
C ILE A 94 -0.03 -5.01 6.45
N ASP A 95 0.23 -4.29 7.55
CA ASP A 95 -0.36 -4.59 8.84
C ASP A 95 -1.89 -4.47 8.77
N ALA A 96 -2.42 -3.41 8.14
CA ALA A 96 -3.86 -3.26 7.92
C ALA A 96 -4.46 -4.36 7.03
N TYR A 97 -3.72 -4.81 6.00
CA TYR A 97 -4.15 -5.93 5.16
C TYR A 97 -4.13 -7.25 5.94
N GLU A 98 -3.08 -7.52 6.71
CA GLU A 98 -2.96 -8.73 7.53
C GLU A 98 -4.06 -8.78 8.60
N GLU A 99 -4.34 -7.67 9.29
CA GLU A 99 -5.46 -7.53 10.24
C GLU A 99 -6.81 -7.92 9.63
N GLU A 100 -7.07 -7.52 8.39
CA GLU A 100 -8.33 -7.80 7.71
C GLU A 100 -8.36 -9.23 7.16
N ARG A 101 -7.31 -9.64 6.44
CA ARG A 101 -7.25 -10.90 5.71
C ARG A 101 -7.33 -12.13 6.62
N ILE A 102 -6.82 -12.06 7.86
CA ILE A 102 -6.89 -13.18 8.82
C ILE A 102 -8.31 -13.48 9.32
N LYS A 103 -9.26 -12.57 9.09
CA LYS A 103 -10.68 -12.76 9.48
C LYS A 103 -11.41 -13.72 8.53
N TYR A 104 -10.87 -13.99 7.36
CA TYR A 104 -11.49 -14.76 6.29
C TYR A 104 -10.80 -16.12 6.09
N THR A 105 -11.61 -17.16 5.93
CA THR A 105 -11.15 -18.49 5.50
C THR A 105 -10.92 -18.53 3.98
N GLU A 106 -10.26 -19.57 3.48
CA GLU A 106 -10.07 -19.76 2.03
C GLU A 106 -11.40 -19.98 1.30
N GLU A 107 -12.40 -20.55 1.98
CA GLU A 107 -13.76 -20.74 1.45
C GLU A 107 -14.49 -19.40 1.31
N ASP A 108 -14.35 -18.51 2.29
CA ASP A 108 -14.98 -17.18 2.25
C ASP A 108 -14.49 -16.36 1.04
N LEU A 109 -13.23 -16.54 0.65
CA LEU A 109 -12.65 -15.82 -0.49
C LEU A 109 -13.17 -16.28 -1.85
N LYS A 110 -13.65 -17.52 -1.94
CA LYS A 110 -14.23 -18.08 -3.17
C LYS A 110 -15.65 -17.55 -3.43
N VAL A 111 -16.25 -16.85 -2.46
CA VAL A 111 -17.56 -16.21 -2.64
C VAL A 111 -17.44 -15.13 -3.72
N THR A 112 -18.33 -15.21 -4.71
CA THR A 112 -18.41 -14.22 -5.78
C THR A 112 -19.34 -13.07 -5.40
N PHE A 113 -18.98 -11.86 -5.80
CA PHE A 113 -19.81 -10.67 -5.70
C PHE A 113 -19.87 -9.92 -7.03
N SER A 114 -20.99 -9.24 -7.27
CA SER A 114 -21.15 -8.39 -8.44
C SER A 114 -20.40 -7.08 -8.24
N SER A 115 -19.34 -6.87 -9.02
CA SER A 115 -18.68 -5.57 -9.04
C SER A 115 -19.58 -4.49 -9.64
N PRO A 116 -19.37 -3.21 -9.30
CA PRO A 116 -20.08 -2.08 -9.93
C PRO A 116 -19.89 -1.98 -11.45
N PHE A 117 -18.92 -2.73 -12.01
CA PHE A 117 -18.62 -2.79 -13.43
C PHE A 117 -19.27 -3.99 -14.14
N GLY A 118 -20.18 -4.71 -13.46
CA GLY A 118 -20.95 -5.81 -14.03
C GLY A 118 -20.19 -7.13 -14.19
N ARG A 119 -18.95 -7.22 -13.66
CA ARG A 119 -18.19 -8.48 -13.60
C ARG A 119 -18.36 -9.14 -12.24
N GLU A 120 -18.50 -10.46 -12.23
CA GLU A 120 -18.37 -11.25 -11.00
C GLU A 120 -16.90 -11.27 -10.58
N MET A 121 -16.64 -11.03 -9.30
CA MET A 121 -15.33 -11.02 -8.70
C MET A 121 -15.33 -11.86 -7.42
N THR A 122 -14.19 -12.46 -7.11
CA THR A 122 -13.88 -13.05 -5.79
C THR A 122 -13.18 -12.03 -4.90
N TYR A 123 -13.07 -12.33 -3.60
CA TYR A 123 -12.40 -11.44 -2.64
C TYR A 123 -10.86 -11.52 -2.70
N GLU A 124 -10.30 -12.46 -3.47
CA GLU A 124 -8.91 -12.55 -3.92
C GLU A 124 -8.81 -12.86 -5.41
#